data_AF-A0AAN6PJ63-F1
#
_entry.id   AF-A0AAN6PJ63-F1
#
_cell.length_a   1.000
_cell.length_b   1.000
_cell.length_c   1.000
_cell.angle_alpha   90.00
_cell.angle_beta   90.00
_cell.angle_gamma   90.00
#
_symmetry.space_group_name_H-M   'P 1'
#
loop_
_entity.id
_entity.type
_entity.pdbx_description
1 polymer ?
#
loop_
_entity_poly.entity_id
_entity_poly.type
_entity_poly.pdbx_seq_one_letter_code
_entity_poly.pdbx_strand_id
1 'polypeptide(L)'
;MKLTTFLGAVALFLGAHGQEFPECTRELLRTDECAAVVNPSACYNQFRWNTRTLGCIDGANDTERKQRACKCCSCVGTAMCNWVKQNRYCS
;
A
#
# COMPACT_ATOMS: atom_id res chain seq x y z
N MET A 1 50.70 -4.22 31.49
CA MET A 1 49.86 -5.13 30.66
C MET A 1 48.68 -4.28 30.17
N LYS A 2 48.79 -3.69 28.97
CA LYS A 2 48.13 -4.08 27.70
C LYS A 2 46.59 -4.07 27.75
N LEU A 3 46.05 -3.12 26.96
CA LEU A 3 44.68 -2.89 26.48
C LEU A 3 43.80 -4.13 26.34
N THR A 4 42.49 -3.95 26.54
CA THR A 4 41.50 -4.29 25.49
C THR A 4 40.18 -3.55 25.69
N THR A 5 39.95 -2.56 24.84
CA THR A 5 38.69 -1.87 24.58
C THR A 5 37.77 -2.80 23.79
N PHE A 6 36.59 -3.15 24.30
CA PHE A 6 35.57 -3.88 23.54
C PHE A 6 34.68 -2.90 22.78
N LEU A 7 34.98 -2.68 21.51
CA LEU A 7 34.07 -2.08 20.53
C LEU A 7 33.08 -3.15 20.07
N GLY A 8 31.85 -3.11 20.61
CA GLY A 8 30.71 -3.84 20.06
C GLY A 8 29.93 -2.94 19.09
N ALA A 9 30.34 -2.91 17.81
CA ALA A 9 29.56 -2.26 16.77
C ALA A 9 28.41 -3.17 16.34
N VAL A 10 27.21 -2.94 16.87
CA VAL A 10 25.96 -3.54 16.36
C VAL A 10 25.55 -2.79 15.10
N ALA A 11 25.81 -3.37 13.94
CA ALA A 11 25.32 -2.89 12.67
C ALA A 11 23.81 -3.16 12.57
N LEU A 12 23.01 -2.11 12.73
CA LEU A 12 21.57 -2.10 12.42
C LEU A 12 21.40 -2.11 10.89
N PHE A 13 21.25 -3.30 10.30
CA PHE A 13 20.74 -3.42 8.94
C PHE A 13 19.23 -3.15 8.93
N LEU A 14 18.84 -1.88 8.75
CA LEU A 14 17.47 -1.56 8.33
C LEU A 14 17.34 -1.88 6.83
N GLY A 15 16.86 -3.09 6.52
CA GLY A 15 16.41 -3.43 5.18
C GLY A 15 15.19 -2.59 4.83
N ALA A 16 15.37 -1.57 4.00
CA ALA A 16 14.26 -0.87 3.36
C ALA A 16 13.65 -1.80 2.30
N HIS A 17 12.74 -2.69 2.70
CA HIS A 17 11.85 -3.36 1.75
C HIS A 17 10.89 -2.31 1.18
N GLY A 18 11.26 -1.72 0.05
CA GLY A 18 10.36 -0.90 -0.72
C GLY A 18 9.19 -1.76 -1.18
N GLN A 19 7.98 -1.51 -0.67
CA GLN A 19 6.80 -2.22 -1.14
C GLN A 19 6.64 -2.01 -2.65
N GLU A 20 6.72 -3.10 -3.42
CA GLU A 20 6.44 -3.15 -4.85
C GLU A 20 4.96 -3.50 -5.04
N PHE A 21 4.27 -2.70 -5.84
CA PHE A 21 2.88 -2.96 -6.20
C PHE A 21 2.83 -3.69 -7.53
N PRO A 22 1.88 -4.62 -7.73
CA PRO A 22 1.68 -5.26 -9.03
C PRO A 22 1.47 -4.19 -10.10
N GLU A 23 2.07 -4.34 -11.28
CA GLU A 23 1.72 -3.47 -12.41
C GLU A 23 0.25 -3.69 -12.79
N CYS A 24 -0.44 -2.60 -13.14
CA CYS A 24 -1.81 -2.73 -13.62
C CYS A 24 -1.81 -3.27 -15.04
N THR A 25 -2.16 -4.55 -15.18
CA THR A 25 -2.38 -5.18 -16.49
C THR A 25 -3.86 -5.06 -16.89
N ARG A 26 -4.14 -5.16 -18.20
CA ARG A 26 -5.54 -5.25 -18.69
C ARG A 26 -6.32 -6.41 -18.07
N GLU A 27 -5.63 -7.49 -17.71
CA GLU A 27 -6.21 -8.65 -17.05
C GLU A 27 -6.58 -8.33 -15.61
N LEU A 28 -5.63 -7.75 -14.85
CA LEU A 28 -5.85 -7.35 -13.47
C LEU A 28 -6.99 -6.32 -13.36
N LEU A 29 -7.03 -5.33 -14.26
CA LEU A 29 -8.07 -4.30 -14.33
C LEU A 29 -9.47 -4.89 -14.55
N ARG A 30 -9.57 -6.05 -15.21
CA ARG A 30 -10.84 -6.71 -15.55
C ARG A 30 -11.35 -7.64 -14.46
N THR A 31 -10.55 -7.90 -13.43
CA THR A 31 -11.02 -8.63 -12.25
C THR A 31 -12.06 -7.79 -11.50
N ASP A 32 -13.08 -8.43 -10.95
CA ASP A 32 -14.09 -7.76 -10.12
C ASP A 32 -13.45 -7.03 -8.93
N GLU A 33 -12.31 -7.53 -8.47
CA GLU A 33 -11.54 -6.93 -7.39
C GLU A 33 -10.99 -5.54 -7.74
N CYS A 34 -10.44 -5.36 -8.94
CA CYS A 34 -9.94 -4.06 -9.36
C CYS A 34 -11.00 -3.20 -10.01
N ALA A 35 -12.02 -3.78 -10.67
CA ALA A 35 -13.17 -3.03 -11.15
C ALA A 35 -13.89 -2.28 -10.02
N ALA A 36 -14.04 -2.94 -8.86
CA ALA A 36 -14.57 -2.33 -7.64
C ALA A 36 -13.65 -1.25 -7.02
N VAL A 37 -12.35 -1.26 -7.36
CA VAL A 37 -11.35 -0.29 -6.88
C VAL A 37 -11.11 0.87 -7.88
N VAL A 38 -11.47 0.71 -9.15
CA VAL A 38 -11.34 1.76 -10.19
C VAL A 38 -12.42 2.85 -10.05
N ASN A 39 -13.61 2.50 -9.57
CA ASN A 39 -14.69 3.47 -9.27
C ASN A 39 -14.37 4.45 -8.10
N PRO A 40 -13.48 4.11 -7.14
CA PRO A 40 -12.91 5.05 -6.18
C PRO A 40 -12.19 6.29 -6.72
N SER A 41 -11.98 6.43 -8.03
CA SER A 41 -11.61 7.71 -8.64
C SER A 41 -12.61 8.83 -8.25
N ALA A 42 -13.89 8.52 -8.07
CA ALA A 42 -14.89 9.43 -7.49
C ALA A 42 -14.61 9.77 -6.01
N CYS A 43 -14.18 8.80 -5.21
CA CYS A 43 -13.85 9.03 -3.80
C CYS A 43 -12.54 9.77 -3.59
N TYR A 44 -11.56 9.64 -4.49
CA TYR A 44 -10.41 10.53 -4.53
C TYR A 44 -10.83 12.00 -4.72
N ASN A 45 -11.74 12.26 -5.66
CA ASN A 45 -12.23 13.61 -5.95
C ASN A 45 -12.95 14.23 -4.75
N GLN A 46 -13.59 13.43 -3.91
CA GLN A 46 -14.34 13.88 -2.75
C GLN A 46 -13.49 13.98 -1.46
N PHE A 47 -12.60 13.03 -1.21
CA PHE A 47 -11.94 12.87 0.10
C PHE A 47 -10.42 13.04 0.07
N ARG A 48 -9.80 13.11 -1.12
CA ARG A 48 -8.34 13.30 -1.29
C ARG A 48 -7.52 12.31 -0.45
N TRP A 49 -7.87 11.02 -0.48
CA TRP A 49 -7.14 9.94 0.21
C TRP A 49 -7.08 10.06 1.75
N ASN A 50 -8.16 10.49 2.42
CA ASN A 50 -8.28 10.38 3.88
C ASN A 50 -8.84 9.00 4.32
N THR A 51 -9.01 8.78 5.62
CA THR A 51 -9.50 7.51 6.20
C THR A 51 -10.87 7.07 5.67
N ARG A 52 -11.73 8.00 5.21
CA ARG A 52 -13.04 7.68 4.61
C ARG A 52 -12.92 7.04 3.24
N THR A 53 -11.79 7.25 2.56
CA THR A 53 -11.53 6.67 1.22
C THR A 53 -11.51 5.15 1.27
N LEU A 54 -11.11 4.54 2.40
CA LEU A 54 -11.16 3.09 2.56
C LEU A 54 -12.60 2.57 2.52
N GLY A 55 -13.55 3.31 3.12
CA GLY A 55 -14.97 2.94 3.13
C GLY A 55 -15.65 3.01 1.76
N CYS A 56 -15.03 3.66 0.78
CA CYS A 56 -15.49 3.69 -0.60
C CYS A 56 -15.10 2.46 -1.42
N ILE A 57 -14.21 1.62 -0.89
CA ILE A 57 -13.80 0.39 -1.55
C ILE A 57 -14.79 -0.69 -1.16
N ASP A 58 -15.28 -1.44 -2.14
CA ASP A 58 -16.14 -2.58 -1.85
C ASP A 58 -15.37 -3.64 -1.05
N GLY A 59 -16.06 -4.22 -0.07
CA GLY A 59 -15.53 -5.26 0.80
C GLY A 59 -16.37 -5.39 2.05
N ALA A 60 -16.45 -6.59 2.60
CA ALA A 60 -17.24 -6.89 3.79
C ALA A 60 -16.68 -6.23 5.05
N ASN A 61 -15.38 -5.90 5.05
CA ASN A 61 -14.67 -5.28 6.17
C ASN A 61 -13.41 -4.54 5.69
N ASP A 62 -12.78 -3.82 6.61
CA ASP A 62 -11.58 -3.03 6.32
C ASP A 62 -10.37 -3.87 5.91
N THR A 63 -10.28 -5.14 6.33
CA THR A 63 -9.18 -6.04 5.90
C THR A 63 -9.29 -6.31 4.41
N GLU A 64 -10.49 -6.68 3.94
CA GLU A 64 -10.73 -6.95 2.53
C GLU A 64 -10.53 -5.69 1.65
N ARG A 65 -11.02 -4.55 2.14
CA ARG A 65 -10.85 -3.24 1.46
C ARG A 65 -9.38 -2.87 1.30
N LYS A 66 -8.57 -3.08 2.34
CA LYS A 66 -7.13 -2.83 2.30
C LYS A 66 -6.44 -3.76 1.31
N GLN A 67 -6.76 -5.05 1.32
CA GLN A 67 -6.20 -6.02 0.38
C GLN A 67 -6.48 -5.64 -1.08
N ARG A 68 -7.74 -5.31 -1.39
CA ARG A 68 -8.15 -4.83 -2.73
C ARG A 68 -7.42 -3.53 -3.11
N ALA A 69 -7.34 -2.58 -2.17
CA ALA A 69 -6.61 -1.32 -2.37
C ALA A 69 -5.13 -1.56 -2.74
N CYS A 70 -4.46 -2.47 -2.03
CA CYS A 70 -3.06 -2.82 -2.26
C CYS A 70 -2.84 -3.51 -3.60
N LYS A 71 -3.74 -4.45 -3.94
CA LYS A 71 -3.66 -5.20 -5.19
C LYS A 71 -3.87 -4.33 -6.43
N CYS A 72 -4.75 -3.34 -6.32
CA CYS A 72 -5.23 -2.56 -7.46
C CYS A 72 -4.77 -1.10 -7.47
N CYS A 73 -3.93 -0.66 -6.52
CA CYS A 73 -3.53 0.74 -6.43
C CYS A 73 -2.91 1.27 -7.72
N SER A 74 -2.14 0.43 -8.43
CA SER A 74 -1.46 0.78 -9.68
C SER A 74 -2.45 0.98 -10.82
N CYS A 75 -3.62 0.36 -10.76
CA CYS A 75 -4.71 0.55 -11.73
C CYS A 75 -5.44 1.87 -11.56
N VAL A 76 -5.41 2.44 -10.37
CA VAL A 76 -5.99 3.76 -10.09
C VAL A 76 -4.95 4.85 -10.31
N GLY A 77 -3.70 4.59 -9.93
CA GLY A 77 -2.55 5.44 -10.18
C GLY A 77 -1.69 5.68 -8.93
N THR A 78 -0.55 6.36 -9.13
CA THR A 78 0.49 6.57 -8.12
C THR A 78 -0.03 7.20 -6.82
N ALA A 79 -1.05 8.07 -6.90
CA ALA A 79 -1.64 8.70 -5.72
C ALA A 79 -2.26 7.67 -4.75
N MET A 80 -2.94 6.64 -5.28
CA MET A 80 -3.50 5.57 -4.46
C MET A 80 -2.39 4.69 -3.88
N CYS A 81 -1.38 4.34 -4.69
CA CYS A 81 -0.25 3.54 -4.22
C CYS A 81 0.52 4.24 -3.09
N ASN A 82 0.72 5.55 -3.21
CA ASN A 82 1.33 6.34 -2.15
C ASN A 82 0.47 6.36 -0.88
N TRP A 83 -0.85 6.50 -1.03
CA TRP A 83 -1.78 6.48 0.10
C TRP A 83 -1.77 5.16 0.87
N VAL A 84 -1.89 4.02 0.17
CA VAL A 84 -1.90 2.70 0.84
C VAL A 84 -0.55 2.39 1.52
N LYS A 85 0.55 2.90 0.95
CA LYS A 85 1.91 2.78 1.51
C LYS A 85 2.09 3.65 2.76
N GLN A 86 1.68 4.92 2.71
CA GLN A 86 1.74 5.84 3.85
C GLN A 86 0.93 5.34 5.05
N ASN A 87 -0.21 4.70 4.79
CA ASN A 87 -1.08 4.17 5.83
C ASN A 87 -0.74 2.72 6.23
N ARG A 88 0.30 2.12 5.65
CA ARG A 88 0.75 0.74 5.93
C ARG A 88 -0.39 -0.28 5.79
N TYR A 89 -1.23 -0.12 4.79
CA TYR A 89 -2.33 -1.05 4.51
C TYR A 89 -1.87 -2.31 3.80
N CYS A 90 -0.78 -2.17 3.06
CA CYS A 90 -0.15 -3.27 2.34
C CYS A 90 0.95 -3.81 3.23
N SER A 91 1.11 -5.12 3.23
CA SER A 91 2.19 -5.85 3.90
C SER A 91 2.91 -6.69 2.87
#